data_AF-A0A261KJC2-F1
#
_entry.id   AF-A0A261KJC2-F1
#
_cell.length_a   1.000
_cell.length_b   1.000
_cell.length_c   1.000
_cell.angle_alpha   90.00
_cell.angle_beta   90.00
_cell.angle_gamma   90.00
#
_symmetry.space_group_name_H-M   'P 1'
#
loop_
_entity.id
_entity.type
_entity.pdbx_description
1 polymer ?
#
loop_
_entity_poly.entity_id
_entity_poly.type
_entity_poly.pdbx_seq_one_letter_code
_entity_poly.pdbx_strand_id
1 'polypeptide(L)'
;MARLDYFAPGVYVEEIERGSRPIQGVSLSVAGFVGFTEDIRGDAQLFEPQLITDWSQYLECFAKPGSDGFTDFGAYLPFAVRGWFENGGGRCWVVSLGTQLPLPSSQKTTTEERPALTEVKTVSQKPSLSFSIKPEEQENGRINVLVQPDDPLPTDDPDEEAFDTGEYFKLTLMQGENILKEVRTVEGQEQEVDAVYRHLSMSAEPEAGVFVETALQESQYINIEVLSSEGMPLSR
;
A
#
# COMPACT_ATOMS: atom_id res chain seq x y z
N MET A 1 40.79 17.75 25.31
CA MET A 1 41.05 19.20 25.48
C MET A 1 42.34 19.35 26.28
N ALA A 2 43.39 19.89 25.67
CA ALA A 2 44.65 20.12 26.36
C ALA A 2 44.45 21.25 27.39
N ARG A 3 44.68 20.95 28.67
CA ARG A 3 44.67 21.96 29.74
C ARG A 3 46.06 22.62 29.71
N LEU A 4 46.13 23.88 29.31
CA LEU A 4 47.37 24.66 29.49
C LEU A 4 47.52 24.94 30.99
N ASP A 5 48.44 24.23 31.63
CA ASP A 5 48.78 24.52 33.02
C ASP A 5 49.79 25.68 33.07
N TYR A 6 49.32 26.84 33.52
CA TYR A 6 50.10 28.08 33.66
C TYR A 6 51.03 28.00 34.87
N PHE A 7 52.20 27.38 34.73
CA PHE A 7 53.12 27.12 35.85
C PHE A 7 54.24 28.15 36.05
N ALA A 8 54.34 29.20 35.22
CA ALA A 8 55.36 30.24 35.37
C ALA A 8 54.72 31.64 35.46
N PRO A 9 55.24 32.55 36.31
CA PRO A 9 54.74 33.92 36.38
C PRO A 9 55.06 34.65 35.06
N GLY A 10 54.04 34.92 34.26
CA GLY A 10 54.13 35.57 32.95
C GLY A 10 52.77 36.05 32.44
N VAL A 11 52.76 36.84 31.36
CA VAL A 11 51.53 37.28 30.70
C VAL A 11 51.21 36.30 29.57
N TYR A 12 50.05 35.67 29.66
CA TYR A 12 49.56 34.74 28.64
C TYR A 12 48.38 35.39 27.90
N VAL A 13 48.48 35.42 26.58
CA VAL A 13 47.40 35.88 25.70
C VAL A 13 46.68 34.65 25.18
N GLU A 14 45.39 34.55 25.48
CA GLU A 14 44.50 33.53 24.92
C GLU A 14 43.48 34.23 24.02
N GLU A 15 43.50 33.89 22.73
CA GLU A 15 42.48 34.32 21.79
C GLU A 15 41.25 33.43 21.96
N ILE A 16 40.39 33.84 22.89
CA ILE A 16 39.06 33.25 23.01
C ILE A 16 38.17 34.00 22.03
N GLU A 17 37.60 33.31 21.03
CA GLU A 17 36.57 33.87 20.15
C GLU A 17 35.28 34.17 20.95
N ARG A 18 35.30 35.24 21.75
CA ARG A 18 34.14 35.74 22.51
C ARG A 18 33.33 36.70 21.65
N GLY A 19 32.86 36.24 20.51
CA GLY A 19 31.83 36.91 19.73
C GLY A 19 30.48 36.24 19.98
N SER A 20 29.47 36.98 20.44
CA SER A 20 28.10 36.49 20.34
C SER A 20 27.79 36.30 18.86
N ARG A 21 27.43 35.08 18.44
CA ARG A 21 26.95 34.86 17.08
C ARG A 21 25.72 35.75 16.86
N PRO A 22 25.76 36.75 15.95
CA PRO A 22 24.61 37.61 15.72
C PRO A 22 23.44 36.77 15.18
N ILE A 23 22.23 37.08 15.65
CA ILE A 23 21.01 36.40 15.18
C ILE A 23 20.77 36.86 13.74
N GLN A 24 20.82 35.90 12.81
CA GLN A 24 20.52 36.16 11.40
C GLN A 24 19.01 36.39 11.24
N GLY A 25 18.64 37.36 10.41
CA GLY A 25 17.24 37.53 10.02
C GLY A 25 16.75 36.28 9.30
N VAL A 26 15.69 35.67 9.81
CA VAL A 26 15.00 34.55 9.15
C VAL A 26 13.86 35.09 8.29
N SER A 27 13.60 34.47 7.14
CA SER A 27 12.44 34.83 6.33
C SER A 27 11.16 34.47 7.09
N LEU A 28 10.29 35.45 7.29
CA LEU A 28 9.00 35.30 7.96
C LEU A 28 7.86 34.98 6.98
N SER A 29 8.15 34.87 5.69
CA SER A 29 7.14 34.71 4.63
C SER A 29 7.48 33.52 3.75
N VAL A 30 7.25 32.33 4.29
CA VAL A 30 7.37 31.06 3.58
C VAL A 30 5.99 30.39 3.56
N ALA A 31 5.35 30.38 2.40
CA ALA A 31 4.05 29.75 2.22
C ALA A 31 4.18 28.23 2.07
N GLY A 32 3.13 27.51 2.46
CA GLY A 32 2.97 26.08 2.22
C GLY A 32 1.69 25.84 1.42
N PHE A 33 1.80 25.15 0.29
CA PHE A 33 0.70 24.82 -0.61
C PHE A 33 0.50 23.31 -0.60
N VAL A 34 -0.76 22.88 -0.49
CA VAL A 34 -1.14 21.47 -0.49
C VAL A 34 -2.32 21.29 -1.45
N GLY A 35 -2.20 20.36 -2.39
CA GLY A 35 -3.29 20.10 -3.34
C GLY A 35 -2.89 19.14 -4.46
N PHE A 36 -3.69 19.11 -5.52
CA PHE A 36 -3.45 18.24 -6.67
C PHE A 36 -2.61 18.96 -7.74
N THR A 37 -1.65 18.24 -8.32
CA THR A 37 -0.74 18.74 -9.36
C THR A 37 -1.00 18.04 -10.69
N GLU A 38 -0.45 18.54 -11.79
CA GLU A 38 -0.65 17.92 -13.09
C GLU A 38 0.17 16.63 -13.25
N ASP A 39 1.41 16.66 -12.81
CA ASP A 39 2.34 15.53 -12.80
C ASP A 39 3.17 15.56 -11.50
N ILE A 40 3.97 14.52 -11.25
CA ILE A 40 4.98 14.49 -10.17
C ILE A 40 6.27 13.95 -10.77
N ARG A 41 7.33 14.78 -10.73
CA ARG A 41 8.59 14.52 -11.44
C ARG A 41 9.77 15.27 -10.83
N GLY A 42 10.95 15.00 -11.38
CA GLY A 42 12.21 15.51 -10.84
C GLY A 42 12.45 14.94 -9.44
N ASP A 43 12.80 15.81 -8.50
CA ASP A 43 13.01 15.43 -7.10
C ASP A 43 11.72 15.38 -6.26
N ALA A 44 10.56 15.75 -6.85
CA ALA A 44 9.31 15.79 -6.13
C ALA A 44 8.70 14.39 -5.94
N GLN A 45 8.15 14.14 -4.74
CA GLN A 45 7.50 12.88 -4.37
C GLN A 45 6.07 13.12 -3.91
N LEU A 46 5.23 12.09 -4.04
CA LEU A 46 3.85 12.13 -3.61
C LEU A 46 3.78 12.23 -2.07
N PHE A 47 2.94 13.13 -1.56
CA PHE A 47 2.79 13.41 -0.12
C PHE A 47 4.03 13.94 0.60
N GLU A 48 5.09 14.31 -0.13
CA GLU A 48 6.29 14.91 0.44
C GLU A 48 6.37 16.41 0.10
N PRO A 49 6.82 17.26 1.04
CA PRO A 49 6.97 18.69 0.81
C PRO A 49 8.22 18.97 -0.03
N GLN A 50 8.03 19.52 -1.23
CA GLN A 50 9.11 19.98 -2.09
C GLN A 50 9.33 21.49 -1.94
N LEU A 51 10.59 21.91 -1.79
CA LEU A 51 10.96 23.33 -1.76
C LEU A 51 10.96 23.90 -3.18
N ILE A 52 10.12 24.91 -3.41
CA ILE A 52 10.01 25.62 -4.67
C ILE A 52 10.39 27.08 -4.46
N THR A 53 11.29 27.59 -5.30
CA THR A 53 11.83 28.95 -5.23
C THR A 53 11.38 29.85 -6.37
N ASP A 54 10.99 29.27 -7.50
CA ASP A 54 10.51 29.94 -8.71
C ASP A 54 9.37 29.14 -9.36
N TRP A 55 8.52 29.80 -10.15
CA TRP A 55 7.50 29.14 -10.95
C TRP A 55 8.08 28.13 -11.95
N SER A 56 9.25 28.41 -12.52
CA SER A 56 9.91 27.48 -13.44
C SER A 56 10.27 26.16 -12.75
N GLN A 57 10.72 26.23 -11.49
CA GLN A 57 11.00 25.07 -10.67
C GLN A 57 9.72 24.30 -10.32
N TYR A 58 8.59 25.01 -10.13
CA TYR A 58 7.29 24.36 -9.98
C TYR A 58 6.92 23.53 -11.21
N LEU A 59 7.11 24.07 -12.42
CA LEU A 59 6.83 23.35 -13.67
C LEU A 59 7.71 22.11 -13.82
N GLU A 60 8.99 22.20 -13.47
CA GLU A 60 9.91 21.06 -13.53
C GLU A 60 9.51 19.91 -12.59
N CYS A 61 8.91 20.23 -11.43
CA CYS A 61 8.51 19.25 -10.42
C CYS A 61 7.07 18.72 -10.59
N PHE A 62 6.15 19.56 -11.03
CA PHE A 62 4.71 19.31 -10.88
C PHE A 62 3.87 19.47 -12.18
N ALA A 63 4.51 19.77 -13.32
CA ALA A 63 3.88 19.89 -14.62
C ALA A 63 4.35 18.81 -15.61
N LYS A 64 3.57 18.53 -16.65
CA LYS A 64 4.03 17.68 -17.76
C LYS A 64 5.12 18.41 -18.59
N PRO A 65 6.01 17.69 -19.30
CA PRO A 65 7.05 18.34 -20.09
C PRO A 65 6.43 19.17 -21.22
N GLY A 66 6.72 20.47 -21.22
CA GLY A 66 6.15 21.42 -22.18
C GLY A 66 4.72 21.87 -21.87
N SER A 67 4.18 21.50 -20.70
CA SER A 67 2.90 22.01 -20.21
C SER A 67 3.05 23.37 -19.53
N ASP A 68 1.95 24.09 -19.40
CA ASP A 68 1.85 25.34 -18.65
C ASP A 68 1.65 25.12 -17.14
N GLY A 69 1.61 23.85 -16.70
CA GLY A 69 1.53 23.42 -15.31
C GLY A 69 0.14 23.49 -14.70
N PHE A 70 -0.87 23.85 -15.50
CA PHE A 70 -2.25 23.76 -15.07
C PHE A 70 -2.78 22.35 -15.26
N THR A 71 -3.80 22.03 -14.47
CA THR A 71 -4.41 20.70 -14.47
C THR A 71 -5.65 20.71 -15.37
N ASP A 72 -5.76 19.74 -16.26
CA ASP A 72 -6.95 19.56 -17.12
C ASP A 72 -8.23 19.35 -16.31
N PHE A 73 -8.08 18.81 -15.10
CA PHE A 73 -9.17 18.52 -14.18
C PHE A 73 -9.52 19.69 -13.24
N GLY A 74 -8.91 20.87 -13.42
CA GLY A 74 -9.33 22.10 -12.72
C GLY A 74 -8.94 22.17 -11.25
N ALA A 75 -7.80 21.60 -10.84
CA ALA A 75 -7.25 21.86 -9.52
C ALA A 75 -6.74 23.30 -9.37
N TYR A 76 -6.97 23.86 -8.19
CA TYR A 76 -6.64 25.24 -7.85
C TYR A 76 -5.18 25.44 -7.42
N LEU A 77 -4.45 24.36 -7.12
CA LEU A 77 -3.08 24.45 -6.61
C LEU A 77 -2.13 25.21 -7.55
N PRO A 78 -2.08 24.92 -8.87
CA PRO A 78 -1.18 25.64 -9.77
C PRO A 78 -1.50 27.13 -9.84
N PHE A 79 -2.80 27.50 -9.81
CA PHE A 79 -3.23 28.90 -9.80
C PHE A 79 -2.79 29.63 -8.54
N ALA A 80 -2.91 29.00 -7.37
CA ALA A 80 -2.50 29.57 -6.09
C ALA A 80 -0.98 29.78 -6.03
N VAL A 81 -0.21 28.79 -6.46
CA VAL A 81 1.27 28.86 -6.49
C VAL A 81 1.74 29.93 -7.49
N ARG A 82 1.15 29.98 -8.68
CA ARG A 82 1.46 31.02 -9.67
C ARG A 82 1.15 32.41 -9.14
N GLY A 83 -0.04 32.60 -8.57
CA GLY A 83 -0.45 33.86 -7.97
C GLY A 83 0.47 34.29 -6.82
N TRP A 84 0.96 33.34 -6.01
CA TRP A 84 1.94 33.65 -4.97
C TRP A 84 3.23 34.27 -5.54
N PHE A 85 3.81 33.65 -6.58
CA PHE A 85 5.02 34.19 -7.22
C PHE A 85 4.75 35.51 -7.95
N GLU A 86 3.62 35.64 -8.65
CA GLU A 86 3.23 36.88 -9.34
C GLU A 86 2.98 38.04 -8.38
N ASN A 87 2.55 37.76 -7.13
CA ASN A 87 2.39 38.78 -6.08
C ASN A 87 3.70 39.10 -5.31
N GLY A 88 4.85 38.62 -5.78
CA GLY A 88 6.15 38.86 -5.13
C GLY A 88 6.43 37.93 -3.94
N GLY A 89 5.72 36.80 -3.86
CA GLY A 89 6.03 35.72 -2.94
C GLY A 89 7.40 35.13 -3.22
N GLY A 90 8.14 34.83 -2.14
CA GLY A 90 9.43 34.14 -2.22
C GLY A 90 9.28 32.63 -2.25
N ARG A 91 10.27 31.92 -1.72
CA ARG A 91 10.24 30.46 -1.57
C ARG A 91 8.98 29.95 -0.88
N CYS A 92 8.45 28.84 -1.36
CA CYS A 92 7.32 28.13 -0.78
C CYS A 92 7.58 26.62 -0.74
N TRP A 93 6.80 25.91 0.07
CA TRP A 93 6.75 24.45 0.07
C TRP A 93 5.49 24.01 -0.64
N VAL A 94 5.60 22.99 -1.48
CA VAL A 94 4.46 22.42 -2.21
C VAL A 94 4.39 20.93 -1.93
N VAL A 95 3.21 20.46 -1.51
CA VAL A 95 2.90 19.04 -1.34
C VAL A 95 1.86 18.65 -2.36
N SER A 96 2.19 17.68 -3.21
CA SER A 96 1.21 17.07 -4.12
C SER A 96 0.46 15.94 -3.43
N LEU A 97 -0.87 16.00 -3.49
CA LEU A 97 -1.80 14.96 -3.04
C LEU A 97 -2.09 13.91 -4.13
N GLY A 98 -1.68 14.19 -5.38
CA GLY A 98 -1.93 13.32 -6.52
C GLY A 98 -2.17 14.10 -7.81
N THR A 99 -2.22 13.36 -8.90
CA THR A 99 -2.37 13.88 -10.28
C THR A 99 -3.78 13.76 -10.83
N GLN A 100 -4.74 13.38 -9.98
CA GLN A 100 -6.15 13.20 -10.33
C GLN A 100 -7.01 13.65 -9.15
N LEU A 101 -8.11 14.36 -9.43
CA LEU A 101 -9.10 14.65 -8.39
C LEU A 101 -9.77 13.35 -7.93
N PRO A 102 -10.11 13.23 -6.65
CA PRO A 102 -11.03 12.20 -6.19
C PRO A 102 -12.36 12.46 -6.88
N LEU A 103 -12.66 11.69 -7.93
CA LEU A 103 -13.97 11.70 -8.56
C LEU A 103 -15.02 11.45 -7.46
N PRO A 104 -16.13 12.21 -7.41
CA PRO A 104 -17.25 11.84 -6.57
C PRO A 104 -17.66 10.43 -7.01
N SER A 105 -17.71 9.50 -6.06
CA SER A 105 -17.86 8.06 -6.26
C SER A 105 -18.84 7.69 -7.39
N SER A 106 -18.33 7.64 -8.61
CA SER A 106 -18.93 6.99 -9.76
C SER A 106 -17.83 6.10 -10.26
N GLN A 107 -17.88 4.86 -9.77
CA GLN A 107 -17.13 3.68 -10.21
C GLN A 107 -15.71 3.97 -10.73
N LYS A 108 -14.72 3.55 -9.95
CA LYS A 108 -13.36 3.30 -10.46
C LYS A 108 -13.46 2.35 -11.66
N THR A 109 -13.53 2.90 -12.86
CA THR A 109 -13.23 2.20 -14.10
C THR A 109 -11.86 2.67 -14.55
N THR A 110 -10.85 2.40 -13.73
CA THR A 110 -9.49 2.22 -14.26
C THR A 110 -9.46 0.79 -14.77
N THR A 111 -9.95 0.58 -15.99
CA THR A 111 -9.65 -0.62 -16.77
C THR A 111 -8.19 -0.52 -17.20
N GLU A 112 -7.28 -0.78 -16.26
CA GLU A 112 -6.35 -1.85 -16.55
C GLU A 112 -7.16 -3.12 -16.31
N GLU A 113 -7.08 -4.11 -17.18
CA GLU A 113 -7.62 -5.46 -16.96
C GLU A 113 -6.88 -6.13 -15.78
N ARG A 114 -6.95 -5.52 -14.60
CA ARG A 114 -6.68 -6.21 -13.36
C ARG A 114 -7.97 -6.97 -13.08
N PRO A 115 -7.95 -8.32 -13.10
CA PRO A 115 -9.11 -9.07 -12.69
C PRO A 115 -9.50 -8.57 -11.29
N ALA A 116 -10.81 -8.42 -11.04
CA ALA A 116 -11.33 -7.88 -9.79
C ALA A 116 -10.64 -8.55 -8.59
N LEU A 117 -9.62 -7.89 -8.04
CA LEU A 117 -8.73 -8.47 -7.07
C LEU A 117 -9.30 -8.19 -5.68
N THR A 118 -9.74 -9.24 -5.00
CA THR A 118 -10.19 -9.15 -3.61
C THR A 118 -8.99 -9.44 -2.72
N GLU A 119 -8.47 -8.41 -2.07
CA GLU A 119 -7.35 -8.53 -1.13
C GLU A 119 -7.85 -8.77 0.29
N VAL A 120 -7.40 -9.86 0.90
CA VAL A 120 -7.50 -10.09 2.34
C VAL A 120 -6.25 -9.50 2.99
N LYS A 121 -6.45 -8.84 4.13
CA LYS A 121 -5.38 -8.15 4.87
C LYS A 121 -5.17 -8.77 6.24
N THR A 122 -3.90 -8.84 6.63
CA THR A 122 -3.47 -9.16 7.99
C THR A 122 -3.93 -8.12 9.00
N VAL A 123 -3.80 -8.45 10.30
CA VAL A 123 -4.00 -7.50 11.43
C VAL A 123 -3.18 -6.22 11.28
N SER A 124 -1.97 -6.32 10.71
CA SER A 124 -1.08 -5.20 10.45
C SER A 124 -1.41 -4.42 9.17
N GLN A 125 -2.60 -4.61 8.59
CA GLN A 125 -3.07 -3.99 7.33
C GLN A 125 -2.20 -4.29 6.10
N LYS A 126 -1.29 -5.27 6.17
CA LYS A 126 -0.54 -5.75 5.01
C LYS A 126 -1.40 -6.75 4.23
N PRO A 127 -1.45 -6.69 2.89
CA PRO A 127 -2.16 -7.68 2.09
C PRO A 127 -1.54 -9.08 2.26
N SER A 128 -2.36 -10.09 2.48
CA SER A 128 -1.96 -11.49 2.71
C SER A 128 -2.36 -12.42 1.57
N LEU A 129 -3.64 -12.42 1.20
CA LEU A 129 -4.18 -13.22 0.10
C LEU A 129 -4.85 -12.31 -0.90
N SER A 130 -4.72 -12.63 -2.18
CA SER A 130 -5.44 -11.94 -3.23
C SER A 130 -6.20 -12.95 -4.09
N PHE A 131 -7.50 -12.69 -4.29
CA PHE A 131 -8.39 -13.54 -5.06
C PHE A 131 -8.76 -12.83 -6.34
N SER A 132 -8.68 -13.54 -7.47
CA SER A 132 -9.20 -13.06 -8.74
C SER A 132 -10.21 -14.05 -9.29
N ILE A 133 -11.27 -13.55 -9.92
CA ILE A 133 -12.25 -14.41 -10.59
C ILE A 133 -11.66 -14.92 -11.92
N LYS A 134 -11.85 -16.21 -12.23
CA LYS A 134 -11.46 -16.76 -13.53
C LYS A 134 -12.29 -16.10 -14.65
N PRO A 135 -11.70 -15.86 -15.83
CA PRO A 135 -12.36 -15.11 -16.90
C PRO A 135 -13.67 -15.76 -17.38
N GLU A 136 -13.78 -17.09 -17.30
CA GLU A 136 -14.98 -17.85 -17.68
C GLU A 136 -16.19 -17.53 -16.80
N GLU A 137 -15.96 -17.16 -15.54
CA GLU A 137 -17.01 -16.92 -14.53
C GLU A 137 -17.29 -15.42 -14.32
N GLN A 138 -16.60 -14.53 -15.04
CA GLN A 138 -16.80 -13.08 -14.95
C GLN A 138 -18.21 -12.64 -15.39
N GLU A 139 -18.83 -13.37 -16.32
CA GLU A 139 -20.19 -13.08 -16.79
C GLU A 139 -21.28 -13.52 -15.80
N ASN A 140 -20.97 -14.49 -14.94
CA ASN A 140 -21.93 -15.06 -13.99
C ASN A 140 -22.16 -14.16 -12.75
N GLY A 141 -21.37 -13.10 -12.58
CA GLY A 141 -21.60 -12.06 -11.58
C GLY A 141 -20.64 -12.13 -10.39
N ARG A 142 -21.09 -11.66 -9.22
CA ARG A 142 -20.23 -11.52 -8.03
C ARG A 142 -20.14 -12.81 -7.23
N ILE A 143 -18.91 -13.23 -6.93
CA ILE A 143 -18.62 -14.35 -6.03
C ILE A 143 -18.15 -13.77 -4.69
N ASN A 144 -18.78 -14.22 -3.61
CA ASN A 144 -18.41 -13.89 -2.24
C ASN A 144 -17.50 -15.01 -1.71
N VAL A 145 -16.30 -14.64 -1.28
CA VAL A 145 -15.35 -15.57 -0.63
C VAL A 145 -15.47 -15.37 0.88
N LEU A 146 -15.94 -16.40 1.59
CA LEU A 146 -16.02 -16.40 3.04
C LEU A 146 -14.83 -17.17 3.63
N VAL A 147 -14.00 -16.47 4.41
CA VAL A 147 -12.84 -17.03 5.10
C VAL A 147 -13.18 -17.23 6.58
N GLN A 148 -12.98 -18.43 7.11
CA GLN A 148 -13.24 -18.77 8.51
C GLN A 148 -12.11 -19.64 9.09
N PRO A 149 -11.81 -19.56 10.39
CA PRO A 149 -10.87 -20.48 11.01
C PRO A 149 -11.39 -21.93 10.92
N ASP A 150 -10.46 -22.88 10.81
CA ASP A 150 -10.72 -24.31 10.66
C ASP A 150 -9.61 -25.12 11.35
N ASP A 151 -9.85 -26.40 11.58
CA ASP A 151 -8.90 -27.28 12.27
C ASP A 151 -7.83 -27.83 11.28
N PRO A 152 -6.64 -28.28 11.76
CA PRO A 152 -5.67 -28.99 10.92
C PRO A 152 -6.21 -30.33 10.38
N LEU A 153 -5.52 -30.89 9.38
CA LEU A 153 -5.78 -32.26 8.93
C LEU A 153 -5.39 -33.24 10.06
N PRO A 154 -6.23 -34.24 10.41
CA PRO A 154 -5.85 -35.26 11.37
C PRO A 154 -4.66 -36.08 10.87
N THR A 155 -3.82 -36.52 11.79
CA THR A 155 -2.69 -37.42 11.52
C THR A 155 -3.16 -38.84 11.20
N ASP A 156 -2.31 -39.63 10.54
CA ASP A 156 -2.61 -41.04 10.21
C ASP A 156 -2.79 -41.92 11.46
N ASP A 157 -2.23 -41.51 12.60
CA ASP A 157 -2.45 -42.15 13.90
C ASP A 157 -3.67 -41.52 14.60
N PRO A 158 -4.75 -42.29 14.83
CA PRO A 158 -5.99 -41.79 15.43
C PRO A 158 -5.87 -41.39 16.91
N ASP A 159 -4.78 -41.77 17.59
CA ASP A 159 -4.52 -41.41 18.98
C ASP A 159 -3.62 -40.16 19.11
N GLU A 160 -3.09 -39.64 18.01
CA GLU A 160 -2.26 -38.44 17.97
C GLU A 160 -3.11 -37.23 17.51
N GLU A 161 -3.21 -36.18 18.34
CA GLU A 161 -3.89 -34.95 17.95
C GLU A 161 -2.94 -34.08 17.12
N ALA A 162 -3.40 -33.67 15.93
CA ALA A 162 -2.63 -32.75 15.08
C ALA A 162 -2.43 -31.42 15.82
N PHE A 163 -1.20 -30.92 15.84
CA PHE A 163 -0.87 -29.67 16.50
C PHE A 163 -1.51 -28.48 15.78
N ASP A 164 -2.47 -27.84 16.44
CA ASP A 164 -3.15 -26.65 15.91
C ASP A 164 -2.33 -25.39 16.21
N THR A 165 -1.69 -24.84 15.17
CA THR A 165 -0.97 -23.57 15.23
C THR A 165 -1.90 -22.35 15.15
N GLY A 166 -3.20 -22.55 14.87
CA GLY A 166 -4.18 -21.50 14.61
C GLY A 166 -4.01 -20.82 13.24
N GLU A 167 -3.19 -21.40 12.36
CA GLU A 167 -2.92 -20.89 11.01
C GLU A 167 -3.84 -21.52 9.96
N TYR A 168 -4.68 -22.47 10.37
CA TYR A 168 -5.58 -23.21 9.50
C TYR A 168 -6.93 -22.51 9.33
N PHE A 169 -7.44 -22.56 8.10
CA PHE A 169 -8.70 -21.93 7.76
C PHE A 169 -9.43 -22.67 6.65
N LYS A 170 -10.71 -22.34 6.50
CA LYS A 170 -11.57 -22.81 5.42
C LYS A 170 -12.06 -21.65 4.57
N LEU A 171 -12.24 -21.94 3.29
CA LEU A 171 -12.79 -21.03 2.30
C LEU A 171 -14.12 -21.60 1.78
N THR A 172 -15.15 -20.76 1.77
CA THR A 172 -16.46 -21.09 1.18
C THR A 172 -16.76 -20.08 0.09
N LEU A 173 -16.97 -20.57 -1.13
CA LEU A 173 -17.36 -19.74 -2.26
C LEU A 173 -18.89 -19.68 -2.35
N MET A 174 -19.44 -18.48 -2.34
CA MET A 174 -20.89 -18.26 -2.40
C MET A 174 -21.24 -17.30 -3.54
N GLN A 175 -22.41 -17.49 -4.14
CA GLN A 175 -22.99 -16.56 -5.09
C GLN A 175 -24.39 -16.18 -4.60
N GLY A 176 -24.56 -14.91 -4.21
CA GLY A 176 -25.75 -14.48 -3.47
C GLY A 176 -25.82 -15.17 -2.10
N GLU A 177 -26.86 -15.99 -1.89
CA GLU A 177 -27.10 -16.76 -0.66
C GLU A 177 -26.75 -18.26 -0.78
N ASN A 178 -26.36 -18.71 -1.98
CA ASN A 178 -26.08 -20.13 -2.24
C ASN A 178 -24.56 -20.40 -2.27
N ILE A 179 -24.15 -21.54 -1.72
CA ILE A 179 -22.79 -22.06 -1.87
C ILE A 179 -22.64 -22.54 -3.32
N LEU A 180 -21.54 -22.15 -3.97
CA LEU A 180 -21.21 -22.61 -5.32
C LEU A 180 -20.90 -24.10 -5.29
N LYS A 181 -21.20 -24.78 -6.39
CA LYS A 181 -20.93 -26.21 -6.54
C LYS A 181 -19.93 -26.40 -7.66
N GLU A 182 -18.88 -27.13 -7.40
CA GLU A 182 -17.86 -27.44 -8.38
C GLU A 182 -17.78 -28.94 -8.61
N VAL A 183 -17.41 -29.31 -9.82
CA VAL A 183 -17.16 -30.71 -10.16
C VAL A 183 -15.72 -31.02 -9.79
N ARG A 184 -15.54 -31.82 -8.73
CA ARG A 184 -14.21 -32.38 -8.39
C ARG A 184 -14.16 -33.84 -8.78
N THR A 185 -13.00 -34.25 -9.29
CA THR A 185 -12.72 -35.66 -9.59
C THR A 185 -12.24 -36.33 -8.31
N VAL A 186 -13.14 -37.00 -7.61
CA VAL A 186 -12.80 -37.82 -6.43
C VAL A 186 -12.79 -39.27 -6.88
N GLU A 187 -11.67 -39.96 -6.72
CA GLU A 187 -11.50 -41.39 -7.09
C GLU A 187 -11.87 -41.75 -8.54
N GLY A 188 -11.70 -40.81 -9.48
CA GLY A 188 -11.94 -41.06 -10.92
C GLY A 188 -13.39 -40.96 -11.36
N GLN A 189 -14.30 -40.51 -10.49
CA GLN A 189 -15.66 -40.12 -10.83
C GLN A 189 -15.85 -38.61 -10.66
N GLU A 190 -16.51 -37.98 -11.63
CA GLU A 190 -16.91 -36.57 -11.53
C GLU A 190 -18.07 -36.46 -10.54
N GLN A 191 -17.84 -35.78 -9.43
CA GLN A 191 -18.85 -35.55 -8.40
C GLN A 191 -19.03 -34.07 -8.15
N GLU A 192 -20.29 -33.63 -8.16
CA GLU A 192 -20.66 -32.25 -7.83
C GLU A 192 -20.58 -32.08 -6.31
N VAL A 193 -19.62 -31.29 -5.85
CA VAL A 193 -19.37 -31.01 -4.43
C VAL A 193 -19.51 -29.52 -4.15
N ASP A 194 -19.90 -29.17 -2.94
CA ASP A 194 -19.92 -27.77 -2.52
C ASP A 194 -18.49 -27.21 -2.54
N ALA A 195 -18.32 -25.98 -3.04
CA ALA A 195 -17.04 -25.27 -3.17
C ALA A 195 -16.55 -24.78 -1.79
N VAL A 196 -16.32 -25.75 -0.90
CA VAL A 196 -15.81 -25.60 0.45
C VAL A 196 -14.45 -26.27 0.50
N TYR A 197 -13.44 -25.47 0.83
CA TYR A 197 -12.06 -25.90 0.97
C TYR A 197 -11.70 -25.82 2.45
N ARG A 198 -11.23 -26.93 3.04
CA ARG A 198 -10.94 -27.06 4.48
C ARG A 198 -9.47 -27.33 4.72
N HIS A 199 -9.04 -27.15 5.98
CA HIS A 199 -7.67 -27.46 6.42
C HIS A 199 -6.58 -26.73 5.62
N LEU A 200 -6.86 -25.49 5.19
CA LEU A 200 -5.96 -24.73 4.33
C LEU A 200 -4.93 -23.97 5.15
N SER A 201 -3.70 -23.89 4.63
CA SER A 201 -2.60 -23.11 5.21
C SER A 201 -1.90 -22.22 4.18
N MET A 202 -1.42 -21.06 4.62
CA MET A 202 -0.59 -20.14 3.81
C MET A 202 0.89 -20.55 3.75
N SER A 203 1.32 -21.54 4.54
CA SER A 203 2.67 -22.08 4.46
C SER A 203 2.82 -22.95 3.21
N ALA A 204 3.90 -22.76 2.45
CA ALA A 204 4.19 -23.58 1.27
C ALA A 204 4.39 -25.07 1.60
N GLU A 205 4.89 -25.36 2.81
CA GLU A 205 5.08 -26.70 3.35
C GLU A 205 4.41 -26.77 4.74
N PRO A 206 3.09 -27.00 4.82
CA PRO A 206 2.40 -27.09 6.10
C PRO A 206 2.68 -28.44 6.79
N GLU A 207 2.85 -28.44 8.11
CA GLU A 207 3.04 -29.67 8.90
C GLU A 207 1.78 -30.55 8.91
N ALA A 208 0.60 -29.92 8.92
CA ALA A 208 -0.70 -30.56 8.75
C ALA A 208 -1.55 -29.71 7.80
N GLY A 209 -2.33 -30.31 6.89
CA GLY A 209 -3.21 -29.56 5.98
C GLY A 209 -2.67 -29.37 4.56
N VAL A 210 -3.31 -28.48 3.80
CA VAL A 210 -3.04 -28.27 2.37
C VAL A 210 -2.67 -26.81 2.10
N PHE A 211 -1.63 -26.59 1.30
CA PHE A 211 -1.26 -25.25 0.85
C PHE A 211 -2.39 -24.64 0.01
N VAL A 212 -2.78 -23.41 0.33
CA VAL A 212 -3.98 -22.76 -0.23
C VAL A 212 -3.91 -22.63 -1.76
N GLU A 213 -2.73 -22.33 -2.31
CA GLU A 213 -2.55 -22.21 -3.76
C GLU A 213 -2.77 -23.55 -4.47
N THR A 214 -2.23 -24.64 -3.91
CA THR A 214 -2.41 -26.00 -4.44
C THR A 214 -3.87 -26.42 -4.37
N ALA A 215 -4.56 -26.13 -3.26
CA ALA A 215 -5.97 -26.49 -3.10
C ALA A 215 -6.88 -25.75 -4.08
N LEU A 216 -6.60 -24.47 -4.37
CA LEU A 216 -7.41 -23.64 -5.25
C LEU A 216 -6.98 -23.69 -6.72
N GLN A 217 -5.86 -24.33 -7.04
CA GLN A 217 -5.42 -24.53 -8.42
C GLN A 217 -6.48 -25.27 -9.26
N GLU A 218 -7.20 -26.22 -8.64
CA GLU A 218 -8.28 -26.99 -9.25
C GLU A 218 -9.65 -26.27 -9.24
N SER A 219 -9.75 -25.10 -8.59
CA SER A 219 -11.02 -24.37 -8.49
C SER A 219 -11.53 -23.93 -9.86
N GLN A 220 -12.82 -24.08 -10.13
CA GLN A 220 -13.42 -23.61 -11.39
C GLN A 220 -13.68 -22.10 -11.40
N TYR A 221 -13.74 -21.47 -10.22
CA TYR A 221 -14.31 -20.13 -10.06
C TYR A 221 -13.27 -19.03 -9.85
N ILE A 222 -12.21 -19.31 -9.11
CA ILE A 222 -11.27 -18.29 -8.65
C ILE A 222 -9.82 -18.74 -8.84
N ASN A 223 -8.93 -17.76 -8.99
CA ASN A 223 -7.50 -17.91 -8.81
C ASN A 223 -7.10 -17.23 -7.49
N ILE A 224 -6.04 -17.73 -6.87
CA ILE A 224 -5.46 -17.13 -5.68
C ILE A 224 -3.98 -16.85 -5.88
N GLU A 225 -3.50 -15.75 -5.30
CA GLU A 225 -2.09 -15.43 -5.17
C GLU A 225 -1.78 -15.08 -3.70
N VAL A 226 -0.73 -15.71 -3.15
CA VAL A 226 -0.27 -15.52 -1.77
C VAL A 226 0.77 -14.40 -1.74
N LEU A 227 0.46 -13.30 -1.04
CA LEU A 227 1.28 -12.09 -0.98
C LEU A 227 2.16 -12.01 0.27
N SER A 228 1.80 -12.75 1.33
CA SER A 228 2.57 -12.83 2.58
C SER A 228 2.50 -14.25 3.11
N SER A 229 3.63 -14.92 3.32
CA SER A 229 3.68 -16.29 3.87
C SER A 229 3.58 -16.35 5.40
N GLU A 230 3.70 -15.20 6.08
CA GLU A 230 3.70 -15.11 7.55
C GLU A 230 2.53 -14.24 8.04
N GLY A 231 1.77 -14.78 9.01
CA GLY A 231 0.74 -14.07 9.76
C GLY A 231 -0.68 -14.62 9.59
N MET A 232 -1.52 -14.44 10.63
CA MET A 232 -2.93 -14.86 10.56
C MET A 232 -3.67 -14.11 9.43
N PRO A 233 -4.41 -14.83 8.57
CA PRO A 233 -5.14 -14.23 7.45
C PRO A 233 -6.32 -13.36 7.89
N LEU A 234 -6.81 -13.52 9.13
CA LEU A 234 -8.01 -12.87 9.63
C LEU A 234 -7.65 -11.70 10.55
N SER A 235 -7.91 -10.47 10.08
CA SER A 235 -8.25 -9.38 11.01
C SER A 235 -9.72 -9.54 11.40
N ARG A 236 -9.99 -9.64 12.70
CA ARG A 236 -11.35 -9.72 13.23
C ARG A 236 -12.05 -8.36 13.19
#